data_AF-X5K813-F1
#
_entry.id   AF-X5K813-F1
#
_cell.length_a   1.000
_cell.length_b   1.000
_cell.length_c   1.000
_cell.angle_alpha   90.00
_cell.angle_beta   90.00
_cell.angle_gamma   90.00
#
_symmetry.space_group_name_H-M   'P 1'
#
loop_
_entity.id
_entity.type
_entity.pdbx_description
1 polymer ?
#
loop_
_entity_poly.entity_id
_entity_poly.type
_entity_poly.pdbx_seq_one_letter_code
_entity_poly.pdbx_strand_id
1 'polypeptide(L)'
;MKKITFGKQLILSCLSILFISFSCSRSVTDSPEEKPVIIEDIPKITTLYPGGFGVTNVTLGGEIKEKGNAKIIKKGVCWSINGDPAIENNNYKEDKVDSEGQFYFALTNELKPATKYFVRAYYETAKGITYGNTISFTTGATSTIKLPVNIFPTSVTLRGEVVQGETESRTVGFVYSTKSNPTVNDNKITKDIFGSASYEMVLESGLKPNTIYYVRGFVINRNGEYSYTEEKQFRTTGYFGPARGYVVYDKGETTDGWRYLETTSDLSIYNGKWGNTDKSVTETSSDLGKGLGNTERIVLSIPQGECAARTCYNIILNGFSDWFLPSTEELLIAMQSLKSINIYIKGRLWTSTERDRFNAYSIIYNETSKVYEVSTGHKELNLGVMPFRRY
;
A
#
# COMPACT_ATOMS: atom_id res chain seq x y z
N MET A 1 -24.76 24.50 -97.08
CA MET A 1 -25.97 24.28 -96.25
C MET A 1 -26.45 22.85 -96.45
N LYS A 2 -26.73 22.14 -95.34
CA LYS A 2 -27.47 20.86 -95.15
C LYS A 2 -27.91 20.09 -96.43
N LYS A 3 -27.32 18.90 -96.69
CA LYS A 3 -27.73 17.52 -96.28
C LYS A 3 -28.73 16.87 -97.27
N ILE A 4 -28.80 15.52 -97.21
CA ILE A 4 -29.84 14.59 -97.73
C ILE A 4 -29.38 13.97 -99.10
N THR A 5 -29.32 12.64 -99.39
CA THR A 5 -30.03 11.42 -98.91
C THR A 5 -29.40 10.11 -99.47
N PHE A 6 -29.62 8.98 -98.77
CA PHE A 6 -30.04 7.60 -99.21
C PHE A 6 -29.60 7.01 -100.58
N GLY A 7 -29.35 5.71 -100.77
CA GLY A 7 -29.53 4.50 -99.95
C GLY A 7 -29.57 3.22 -100.85
N LYS A 8 -29.59 2.04 -100.19
CA LYS A 8 -30.04 0.68 -100.63
C LYS A 8 -29.16 -0.14 -101.61
N GLN A 9 -28.64 -1.32 -101.18
CA GLN A 9 -29.16 -2.72 -101.32
C GLN A 9 -29.05 -3.24 -102.77
N LEU A 10 -28.67 -4.47 -103.14
CA LEU A 10 -28.48 -5.81 -102.53
C LEU A 10 -27.93 -6.75 -103.67
N ILE A 11 -27.63 -8.02 -103.38
CA ILE A 11 -27.49 -9.22 -104.28
C ILE A 11 -26.04 -9.50 -104.76
N LEU A 12 -25.45 -10.71 -104.79
CA LEU A 12 -25.64 -12.06 -104.22
C LEU A 12 -24.46 -12.92 -104.77
N SER A 13 -24.13 -14.03 -104.09
CA SER A 13 -23.69 -15.31 -104.69
C SER A 13 -22.20 -15.60 -105.07
N CYS A 14 -21.63 -16.50 -104.25
CA CYS A 14 -20.91 -17.76 -104.57
C CYS A 14 -19.44 -17.84 -105.00
N LEU A 15 -18.73 -18.73 -104.25
CA LEU A 15 -17.65 -19.67 -104.62
C LEU A 15 -16.42 -19.09 -105.34
N SER A 16 -15.18 -19.29 -104.87
CA SER A 16 -14.55 -20.62 -104.77
C SER A 16 -13.07 -20.49 -104.30
N ILE A 17 -12.67 -21.48 -103.50
CA ILE A 17 -11.38 -22.20 -103.47
C ILE A 17 -10.08 -21.36 -103.44
N LEU A 18 -9.45 -21.30 -102.26
CA LEU A 18 -8.06 -20.91 -102.07
C LEU A 18 -7.22 -22.16 -101.73
N PHE A 19 -6.38 -22.58 -102.68
CA PHE A 19 -5.18 -23.37 -102.39
C PHE A 19 -4.12 -22.42 -101.81
N ILE A 20 -3.41 -22.82 -100.75
CA ILE A 20 -1.96 -22.62 -100.59
C ILE A 20 -1.46 -23.61 -99.51
N SER A 21 -0.47 -24.38 -99.95
CA SER A 21 0.47 -25.23 -99.24
C SER A 21 1.04 -24.65 -97.94
N PHE A 22 1.46 -25.50 -96.98
CA PHE A 22 2.85 -25.57 -96.51
C PHE A 22 3.03 -26.67 -95.43
N SER A 23 3.91 -27.62 -95.78
CA SER A 23 4.95 -28.28 -94.96
C SER A 23 4.62 -28.76 -93.54
N CYS A 24 4.58 -30.08 -93.37
CA CYS A 24 4.79 -30.76 -92.08
C CYS A 24 6.28 -30.74 -91.71
N SER A 25 6.62 -30.42 -90.46
CA SER A 25 7.50 -31.31 -89.70
C SER A 25 7.44 -31.08 -88.18
N ARG A 26 7.31 -32.23 -87.48
CA ARG A 26 7.68 -32.55 -86.09
C ARG A 26 6.83 -31.99 -84.95
N SER A 27 5.98 -32.89 -84.48
CA SER A 27 5.36 -32.94 -83.15
C SER A 27 6.37 -33.25 -82.04
N VAL A 28 5.99 -32.77 -80.85
CA VAL A 28 6.50 -33.06 -79.49
C VAL A 28 7.58 -32.11 -78.99
N THR A 29 7.12 -31.08 -78.26
CA THR A 29 7.69 -30.70 -76.96
C THR A 29 6.53 -30.30 -76.04
N ASP A 30 6.25 -31.12 -75.03
CA ASP A 30 5.47 -30.70 -73.86
C ASP A 30 6.13 -29.47 -73.25
N SER A 31 5.39 -28.37 -73.16
CA SER A 31 5.76 -27.26 -72.29
C SER A 31 5.38 -27.67 -70.87
N PRO A 32 6.29 -27.64 -69.88
CA PRO A 32 5.87 -27.81 -68.50
C PRO A 32 4.95 -26.64 -68.15
N GLU A 33 3.76 -26.96 -67.68
CA GLU A 33 2.84 -26.00 -67.08
C GLU A 33 3.57 -25.39 -65.86
N GLU A 34 4.02 -24.13 -65.97
CA GLU A 34 4.56 -23.41 -64.80
C GLU A 34 3.45 -23.34 -63.75
N LYS A 35 3.63 -24.06 -62.63
CA LYS A 35 2.79 -23.86 -61.45
C LYS A 35 2.81 -22.37 -61.11
N PRO A 36 1.64 -21.71 -60.98
CA PRO A 36 1.62 -20.30 -60.66
C PRO A 36 2.38 -20.07 -59.34
N VAL A 37 3.37 -19.17 -59.38
CA VAL A 37 4.05 -18.71 -58.18
C VAL A 37 3.01 -17.96 -57.35
N ILE A 38 2.46 -18.63 -56.33
CA ILE A 38 1.59 -17.98 -55.36
C ILE A 38 2.47 -17.01 -54.58
N ILE A 39 2.35 -15.71 -54.91
CA ILE A 39 2.95 -14.65 -54.11
C ILE A 39 2.21 -14.67 -52.77
N GLU A 40 2.90 -15.16 -51.74
CA GLU A 40 2.32 -15.26 -50.41
C GLU A 40 2.30 -13.87 -49.80
N ASP A 41 1.08 -13.35 -49.64
CA ASP A 41 0.85 -12.08 -48.96
C ASP A 41 0.81 -12.34 -47.46
N ILE A 42 1.75 -11.74 -46.73
CA ILE A 42 1.97 -12.03 -45.32
C ILE A 42 1.16 -11.06 -44.44
N PRO A 43 0.54 -11.55 -43.35
CA PRO A 43 -0.24 -10.69 -42.47
C PRO A 43 0.60 -9.56 -41.87
N LYS A 44 0.03 -8.36 -41.78
CA LYS A 44 0.60 -7.25 -41.00
C LYS A 44 0.07 -7.31 -39.59
N ILE A 45 0.97 -7.29 -38.59
CA ILE A 45 0.61 -7.32 -37.17
C ILE A 45 0.97 -5.99 -36.49
N THR A 46 -0.02 -5.40 -35.80
CA THR A 46 0.16 -4.22 -34.95
C THR A 46 -0.15 -4.58 -33.49
N THR A 47 0.66 -4.11 -32.55
CA THR A 47 0.35 -4.24 -31.12
C THR A 47 -0.58 -3.09 -30.70
N LEU A 48 -1.72 -3.42 -30.10
CA LEU A 48 -2.70 -2.43 -29.65
C LEU A 48 -2.33 -1.87 -28.28
N TYR A 49 -2.64 -0.59 -28.04
CA TYR A 49 -2.44 0.01 -26.72
C TYR A 49 -3.31 -0.70 -25.67
N PRO A 50 -2.79 -0.98 -24.46
CA PRO A 50 -3.53 -1.74 -23.47
C PRO A 50 -4.80 -1.03 -22.99
N GLY A 51 -5.83 -1.80 -22.65
CA GLY A 51 -7.06 -1.32 -22.03
C GLY A 51 -7.28 -1.93 -20.64
N GLY A 52 -8.32 -1.48 -19.92
CA GLY A 52 -8.72 -2.07 -18.64
C GLY A 52 -7.62 -2.03 -17.58
N PHE A 53 -7.00 -0.86 -17.37
CA PHE A 53 -5.89 -0.70 -16.44
C PHE A 53 -6.30 -0.97 -14.99
N GLY A 54 -5.53 -1.84 -14.34
CA GLY A 54 -5.55 -2.01 -12.90
C GLY A 54 -4.13 -1.96 -12.31
N VAL A 55 -4.05 -2.28 -11.02
CA VAL A 55 -2.78 -2.41 -10.30
C VAL A 55 -2.01 -3.66 -10.73
N THR A 56 -2.73 -4.75 -10.99
CA THR A 56 -2.18 -6.07 -11.37
C THR A 56 -2.84 -6.65 -12.62
N ASN A 57 -3.71 -5.86 -13.25
CA ASN A 57 -4.59 -6.28 -14.34
C ASN A 57 -4.43 -5.36 -15.54
N VAL A 58 -4.52 -5.93 -16.74
CA VAL A 58 -4.55 -5.19 -18.00
C VAL A 58 -5.16 -6.07 -19.09
N THR A 59 -5.74 -5.48 -20.12
CA THR A 59 -6.09 -6.16 -21.36
C THR A 59 -5.07 -5.79 -22.43
N LEU A 60 -4.33 -6.79 -22.92
CA LEU A 60 -3.38 -6.67 -24.02
C LEU A 60 -4.03 -7.14 -25.33
N GLY A 61 -3.52 -6.68 -26.47
CA GLY A 61 -4.06 -7.13 -27.75
C GLY A 61 -3.20 -6.77 -28.94
N GLY A 62 -3.64 -7.27 -30.09
CA GLY A 62 -3.04 -6.99 -31.39
C GLY A 62 -4.10 -6.90 -32.47
N GLU A 63 -3.71 -6.41 -33.63
CA GLU A 63 -4.53 -6.35 -34.83
C GLU A 63 -3.77 -6.94 -36.01
N ILE A 64 -4.35 -7.95 -36.63
CA ILE A 64 -3.87 -8.52 -37.88
C ILE A 64 -4.63 -7.87 -39.03
N LYS A 65 -3.91 -7.25 -39.97
CA LYS A 65 -4.43 -6.65 -41.20
C LYS A 65 -3.78 -7.30 -42.41
N GLU A 66 -4.46 -7.22 -43.55
CA GLU A 66 -3.94 -7.72 -44.82
C GLU A 66 -3.47 -9.18 -44.65
N LYS A 67 -4.33 -10.03 -44.05
CA LYS A 67 -4.00 -11.42 -43.72
C LYS A 67 -3.45 -12.21 -44.92
N GLY A 68 -3.83 -11.81 -46.13
CA GLY A 68 -3.47 -12.50 -47.35
C GLY A 68 -3.96 -13.95 -47.33
N ASN A 69 -3.10 -14.85 -47.78
CA ASN A 69 -3.37 -16.29 -47.87
C ASN A 69 -2.58 -17.12 -46.84
N ALA A 70 -1.76 -16.50 -46.00
CA ALA A 70 -1.03 -17.21 -44.97
C ALA A 70 -1.97 -17.78 -43.90
N LYS A 71 -1.77 -19.05 -43.55
CA LYS A 71 -2.47 -19.70 -42.44
C LYS A 71 -1.79 -19.36 -41.12
N ILE A 72 -2.54 -18.74 -40.21
CA ILE A 72 -2.08 -18.46 -38.85
C ILE A 72 -2.23 -19.74 -38.02
N ILE A 73 -1.13 -20.20 -37.42
CA ILE A 73 -1.09 -21.36 -36.53
C ILE A 73 -1.42 -20.93 -35.10
N LYS A 74 -0.82 -19.80 -34.66
CA LYS A 74 -1.03 -19.19 -33.36
C LYS A 74 -1.00 -17.68 -33.48
N LYS A 75 -1.70 -16.98 -32.60
CA LYS A 75 -1.56 -15.53 -32.41
C LYS A 75 -1.67 -15.19 -30.94
N GLY A 76 -0.99 -14.14 -30.54
CA GLY A 76 -0.83 -13.87 -29.13
C GLY A 76 -0.21 -12.52 -28.82
N VAL A 77 0.07 -12.34 -27.54
CA VAL A 77 0.84 -11.24 -26.98
C VAL A 77 1.94 -11.80 -26.10
N CYS A 78 3.12 -11.19 -26.15
CA CYS A 78 4.20 -11.44 -25.21
C CYS A 78 4.55 -10.15 -24.45
N TRP A 79 5.00 -10.29 -23.20
CA TRP A 79 5.35 -9.15 -22.36
C TRP A 79 6.54 -9.42 -21.43
N SER A 80 7.31 -8.36 -21.17
CA SER A 80 8.52 -8.40 -20.33
C SER A 80 8.70 -7.08 -19.56
N ILE A 81 9.61 -7.08 -18.59
CA ILE A 81 10.10 -5.86 -17.92
C ILE A 81 11.43 -5.36 -18.51
N ASN A 82 12.09 -6.16 -19.36
CA ASN A 82 13.47 -5.94 -19.83
C ASN A 82 13.55 -5.44 -21.29
N GLY A 83 12.47 -4.88 -21.84
CA GLY A 83 12.41 -4.50 -23.25
C GLY A 83 12.11 -5.69 -24.18
N ASP A 84 11.81 -5.36 -25.44
CA ASP A 84 11.63 -6.26 -26.61
C ASP A 84 11.24 -7.72 -26.29
N PRO A 85 10.00 -7.96 -25.84
CA PRO A 85 9.59 -9.29 -25.44
C PRO A 85 9.55 -10.26 -26.63
N ALA A 86 9.95 -11.51 -26.40
CA ALA A 86 9.85 -12.63 -27.32
C ALA A 86 9.32 -13.87 -26.58
N ILE A 87 8.54 -14.71 -27.26
CA ILE A 87 7.82 -15.83 -26.61
C ILE A 87 8.75 -16.90 -26.02
N GLU A 88 10.01 -16.95 -26.47
CA GLU A 88 11.01 -17.92 -26.01
C GLU A 88 11.50 -17.66 -24.59
N ASN A 89 11.55 -16.38 -24.19
CA ASN A 89 12.22 -15.94 -22.96
C ASN A 89 11.34 -15.09 -22.05
N ASN A 90 10.07 -14.86 -22.44
CA ASN A 90 9.17 -13.94 -21.74
C ASN A 90 7.77 -14.53 -21.59
N ASN A 91 6.95 -13.82 -20.81
CA ASN A 91 5.57 -14.23 -20.60
C ASN A 91 4.76 -14.04 -21.89
N TYR A 92 3.80 -14.91 -22.15
CA TYR A 92 2.91 -14.80 -23.31
C TYR A 92 1.52 -15.40 -23.04
N LYS A 93 0.54 -14.97 -23.85
CA LYS A 93 -0.77 -15.60 -24.00
C LYS A 93 -1.11 -15.68 -25.48
N GLU A 94 -1.75 -16.76 -25.88
CA GLU A 94 -2.09 -17.02 -27.28
C GLU A 94 -3.38 -17.83 -27.43
N ASP A 95 -3.91 -17.78 -28.64
CA ASP A 95 -4.93 -18.69 -29.14
C ASP A 95 -4.47 -19.32 -30.48
N LYS A 96 -5.24 -20.28 -30.97
CA LYS A 96 -5.00 -20.99 -32.24
C LYS A 96 -6.09 -20.69 -33.27
N VAL A 97 -6.51 -19.43 -33.35
CA VAL A 97 -7.58 -19.00 -34.25
C VAL A 97 -6.99 -18.34 -35.49
N ASP A 98 -7.20 -18.97 -36.65
CA ASP A 98 -6.83 -18.43 -37.96
C ASP A 98 -7.82 -17.35 -38.39
N SER A 99 -7.65 -16.12 -37.91
CA SER A 99 -8.52 -15.00 -38.25
C SER A 99 -7.77 -13.68 -38.41
N GLU A 100 -8.31 -12.81 -39.25
CA GLU A 100 -7.95 -11.39 -39.33
C GLU A 100 -8.64 -10.59 -38.21
N GLY A 101 -8.21 -9.34 -38.00
CA GLY A 101 -8.84 -8.38 -37.11
C GLY A 101 -8.16 -8.28 -35.75
N GLN A 102 -8.86 -7.62 -34.82
CA GLN A 102 -8.38 -7.38 -33.46
C GLN A 102 -8.57 -8.61 -32.58
N PHE A 103 -7.64 -8.83 -31.66
CA PHE A 103 -7.70 -9.87 -30.64
C PHE A 103 -7.18 -9.35 -29.31
N TYR A 104 -7.68 -9.91 -28.21
CA TYR A 104 -7.43 -9.41 -26.86
C TYR A 104 -7.25 -10.55 -25.85
N PHE A 105 -6.37 -10.31 -24.87
CA PHE A 105 -6.12 -11.19 -23.74
C PHE A 105 -6.17 -10.38 -22.44
N ALA A 106 -7.07 -10.77 -21.55
CA ALA A 106 -7.11 -10.23 -20.19
C ALA A 106 -6.01 -10.91 -19.34
N LEU A 107 -5.20 -10.09 -18.67
CA LEU A 107 -4.27 -10.50 -17.64
C LEU A 107 -4.88 -10.16 -16.28
N THR A 108 -5.03 -11.15 -15.40
CA THR A 108 -5.67 -10.96 -14.10
C THR A 108 -4.77 -11.48 -12.99
N ASN A 109 -4.24 -10.56 -12.18
CA ASN A 109 -3.24 -10.82 -11.13
C ASN A 109 -1.92 -11.42 -11.64
N GLU A 110 -1.54 -11.06 -12.88
CA GLU A 110 -0.32 -11.56 -13.53
C GLU A 110 0.79 -10.49 -13.59
N LEU A 111 0.50 -9.27 -13.14
CA LEU A 111 1.42 -8.14 -13.17
C LEU A 111 1.73 -7.62 -11.77
N LYS A 112 2.89 -6.98 -11.63
CA LYS A 112 3.29 -6.29 -10.40
C LYS A 112 2.78 -4.84 -10.42
N PRO A 113 2.42 -4.25 -9.27
CA PRO A 113 2.10 -2.82 -9.15
C PRO A 113 3.26 -1.94 -9.63
N ALA A 114 2.94 -0.73 -10.09
CA ALA A 114 3.91 0.31 -10.46
C ALA A 114 5.07 -0.14 -11.36
N THR A 115 4.84 -1.15 -12.20
CA THR A 115 5.89 -1.81 -12.99
C THR A 115 5.69 -1.47 -14.46
N LYS A 116 6.78 -1.06 -15.12
CA LYS A 116 6.78 -0.82 -16.57
C LYS A 116 6.92 -2.16 -17.30
N TYR A 117 5.99 -2.41 -18.22
CA TYR A 117 5.99 -3.58 -19.09
C TYR A 117 6.11 -3.17 -20.54
N PHE A 118 6.85 -3.96 -21.31
CA PHE A 118 6.93 -3.91 -22.76
C PHE A 118 6.09 -5.04 -23.33
N VAL A 119 5.36 -4.76 -24.40
CA VAL A 119 4.41 -5.70 -25.01
C VAL A 119 4.62 -5.74 -26.52
N ARG A 120 4.54 -6.94 -27.09
CA ARG A 120 4.40 -7.16 -28.54
C ARG A 120 3.27 -8.15 -28.80
N ALA A 121 2.43 -7.83 -29.78
CA ALA A 121 1.56 -8.81 -30.39
C ALA A 121 2.37 -9.67 -31.38
N TYR A 122 1.96 -10.91 -31.61
CA TYR A 122 2.62 -11.80 -32.57
C TYR A 122 1.64 -12.74 -33.23
N TYR A 123 2.07 -13.33 -34.34
CA TYR A 123 1.47 -14.52 -34.92
C TYR A 123 2.56 -15.48 -35.40
N GLU A 124 2.21 -16.77 -35.53
CA GLU A 124 3.06 -17.84 -36.04
C GLU A 124 2.42 -18.44 -37.30
N THR A 125 3.22 -18.62 -38.35
CA THR A 125 2.85 -19.39 -39.56
C THR A 125 3.87 -20.50 -39.79
N ALA A 126 3.71 -21.27 -40.87
CA ALA A 126 4.69 -22.29 -41.26
C ALA A 126 6.10 -21.73 -41.53
N LYS A 127 6.25 -20.41 -41.73
CA LYS A 127 7.54 -19.74 -41.94
C LYS A 127 8.21 -19.26 -40.65
N GLY A 128 7.50 -19.31 -39.52
CA GLY A 128 7.98 -18.84 -38.22
C GLY A 128 7.11 -17.73 -37.63
N ILE A 129 7.68 -17.03 -36.65
CA ILE A 129 6.98 -16.05 -35.82
C ILE A 129 7.23 -14.64 -36.36
N THR A 130 6.16 -13.87 -36.50
CA THR A 130 6.21 -12.44 -36.81
C THR A 130 5.65 -11.65 -35.65
N TYR A 131 6.34 -10.59 -35.27
CA TYR A 131 5.96 -9.73 -34.15
C TYR A 131 5.59 -8.33 -34.63
N GLY A 132 4.62 -7.72 -33.95
CA GLY A 132 4.27 -6.31 -34.13
C GLY A 132 5.27 -5.36 -33.47
N ASN A 133 4.92 -4.08 -33.52
CA ASN A 133 5.66 -3.00 -32.85
C ASN A 133 5.69 -3.19 -31.33
N THR A 134 6.82 -2.88 -30.70
CA THR A 134 6.92 -2.84 -29.24
C THR A 134 6.21 -1.60 -28.70
N ILE A 135 5.34 -1.78 -27.72
CA ILE A 135 4.76 -0.68 -26.93
C ILE A 135 5.10 -0.88 -25.44
N SER A 136 4.91 0.15 -24.62
CA SER A 136 5.06 0.01 -23.17
C SER A 136 3.93 0.68 -22.40
N PHE A 137 3.65 0.15 -21.21
CA PHE A 137 2.71 0.71 -20.25
C PHE A 137 3.23 0.52 -18.83
N THR A 138 2.63 1.22 -17.86
CA THR A 138 2.94 1.08 -16.44
C THR A 138 1.66 0.73 -15.70
N THR A 139 1.69 -0.31 -14.87
CA THR A 139 0.57 -0.69 -14.00
C THR A 139 0.29 0.37 -12.93
N GLY A 140 -0.93 0.34 -12.37
CA GLY A 140 -1.33 1.28 -11.32
C GLY A 140 -0.48 1.19 -10.05
N ALA A 141 -0.44 2.28 -9.29
CA ALA A 141 0.12 2.30 -7.95
C ALA A 141 -0.82 1.56 -6.97
N THR A 142 -0.26 1.08 -5.86
CA THR A 142 -1.05 0.51 -4.77
C THR A 142 -0.60 1.03 -3.42
N SER A 143 -1.47 0.90 -2.43
CA SER A 143 -1.15 1.21 -1.05
C SER A 143 -1.53 0.02 -0.16
N THR A 144 -0.85 -0.11 0.98
CA THR A 144 -1.23 -1.02 2.06
C THR A 144 -1.31 -0.24 3.38
N ILE A 145 -2.08 -0.75 4.34
CA ILE A 145 -2.26 -0.15 5.66
C ILE A 145 -1.76 -1.13 6.75
N LYS A 146 -1.01 -0.62 7.72
CA LYS A 146 -0.60 -1.38 8.92
C LYS A 146 -1.56 -1.12 10.07
N LEU A 147 -1.50 -1.93 11.12
CA LEU A 147 -2.30 -1.69 12.31
C LEU A 147 -1.99 -0.28 12.89
N PRO A 148 -3.04 0.49 13.26
CA PRO A 148 -2.86 1.75 13.99
C PRO A 148 -2.09 1.53 15.29
N VAL A 149 -1.23 2.47 15.64
CA VAL A 149 -0.39 2.44 16.85
C VAL A 149 -0.48 3.78 17.58
N ASN A 150 0.07 3.82 18.79
CA ASN A 150 0.05 5.00 19.64
C ASN A 150 -1.37 5.59 19.74
N ILE A 151 -2.29 4.74 20.15
CA ILE A 151 -3.70 5.07 20.23
C ILE A 151 -3.95 5.71 21.61
N PHE A 152 -4.47 6.92 21.56
CA PHE A 152 -4.79 7.76 22.71
C PHE A 152 -6.31 8.08 22.71
N PRO A 153 -6.83 8.83 23.70
CA PRO A 153 -8.26 9.10 23.74
C PRO A 153 -8.74 9.98 22.57
N THR A 154 -7.88 10.86 22.04
CA THR A 154 -8.25 11.80 20.97
C THR A 154 -7.32 11.78 19.76
N SER A 155 -6.31 10.91 19.74
CA SER A 155 -5.29 10.84 18.70
C SER A 155 -4.86 9.41 18.40
N VAL A 156 -4.24 9.21 17.23
CA VAL A 156 -3.70 7.92 16.78
C VAL A 156 -2.60 8.12 15.73
N THR A 157 -1.63 7.21 15.65
CA THR A 157 -0.69 7.13 14.54
C THR A 157 -1.16 6.07 13.54
N LEU A 158 -1.38 6.50 12.29
CA LEU A 158 -1.69 5.61 11.17
C LEU A 158 -0.44 5.39 10.32
N ARG A 159 -0.31 4.18 9.79
CA ARG A 159 0.89 3.74 9.09
C ARG A 159 0.50 3.03 7.80
N GLY A 160 1.20 3.32 6.72
CA GLY A 160 0.93 2.75 5.42
C GLY A 160 2.19 2.63 4.58
N GLU A 161 2.04 1.97 3.45
CA GLU A 161 3.06 1.88 2.43
C GLU A 161 2.43 2.18 1.07
N VAL A 162 3.17 2.86 0.20
CA VAL A 162 2.79 3.08 -1.19
C VAL A 162 3.85 2.47 -2.10
N VAL A 163 3.39 1.74 -3.11
CA VAL A 163 4.21 1.21 -4.19
C VAL A 163 3.83 1.96 -5.46
N GLN A 164 4.76 2.76 -5.96
CA GLN A 164 4.62 3.64 -7.12
C GLN A 164 5.97 3.81 -7.84
N GLY A 165 5.94 4.36 -9.07
CA GLY A 165 7.15 4.56 -9.85
C GLY A 165 8.16 5.48 -9.15
N GLU A 166 9.46 5.23 -9.32
CA GLU A 166 10.53 5.91 -8.56
C GLU A 166 10.53 7.43 -8.70
N THR A 167 10.08 7.96 -9.85
CA THR A 167 10.00 9.39 -10.13
C THR A 167 8.60 9.97 -9.97
N GLU A 168 7.64 9.17 -9.51
CA GLU A 168 6.26 9.62 -9.32
C GLU A 168 6.09 10.32 -7.98
N SER A 169 5.29 11.39 -8.00
CA SER A 169 4.71 11.98 -6.80
C SER A 169 3.21 11.73 -6.79
N ARG A 170 2.66 11.28 -5.67
CA ARG A 170 1.22 11.09 -5.48
C ARG A 170 0.76 11.49 -4.10
N THR A 171 -0.48 11.95 -4.04
CA THR A 171 -1.20 12.10 -2.79
C THR A 171 -1.69 10.74 -2.31
N VAL A 172 -1.22 10.35 -1.14
CA VAL A 172 -1.73 9.21 -0.36
C VAL A 172 -2.48 9.74 0.85
N GLY A 173 -3.24 8.88 1.52
CA GLY A 173 -3.88 9.27 2.75
C GLY A 173 -4.53 8.15 3.52
N PHE A 174 -5.22 8.54 4.59
CA PHE A 174 -6.15 7.68 5.30
C PHE A 174 -7.52 8.34 5.36
N VAL A 175 -8.57 7.55 5.15
CA VAL A 175 -9.96 7.91 5.42
C VAL A 175 -10.43 7.19 6.66
N TYR A 176 -11.22 7.85 7.50
CA TYR A 176 -11.67 7.28 8.76
C TYR A 176 -13.06 7.75 9.18
N SER A 177 -13.81 6.86 9.81
CA SER A 177 -15.19 7.10 10.25
C SER A 177 -15.57 6.17 11.41
N THR A 178 -16.64 6.49 12.13
CA THR A 178 -17.25 5.55 13.10
C THR A 178 -18.15 4.52 12.42
N LYS A 179 -18.33 4.62 11.10
CA LYS A 179 -19.01 3.65 10.24
C LYS A 179 -17.98 2.90 9.39
N SER A 180 -18.25 1.62 9.16
CA SER A 180 -17.44 0.78 8.27
C SER A 180 -17.47 1.29 6.83
N ASN A 181 -16.43 0.92 6.08
CA ASN A 181 -16.12 1.30 4.70
C ASN A 181 -16.01 2.81 4.48
N PRO A 182 -15.18 3.54 5.26
CA PRO A 182 -14.99 4.97 5.04
C PRO A 182 -14.43 5.24 3.65
N THR A 183 -14.82 6.38 3.10
CA THR A 183 -14.40 6.88 1.78
C THR A 183 -13.82 8.28 1.90
N VAL A 184 -13.34 8.86 0.80
CA VAL A 184 -12.82 10.24 0.78
C VAL A 184 -13.86 11.34 1.03
N ASN A 185 -15.14 10.96 1.17
CA ASN A 185 -16.24 11.83 1.60
C ASN A 185 -16.43 11.84 3.13
N ASP A 186 -15.80 10.91 3.86
CA ASP A 186 -15.69 10.94 5.31
C ASP A 186 -14.51 11.84 5.75
N ASN A 187 -14.04 11.68 6.98
CA ASN A 187 -12.82 12.35 7.42
C ASN A 187 -11.61 11.77 6.70
N LYS A 188 -10.68 12.63 6.31
CA LYS A 188 -9.44 12.21 5.66
C LYS A 188 -8.25 13.06 6.08
N ILE A 189 -7.08 12.45 6.01
CA ILE A 189 -5.79 13.13 6.09
C ILE A 189 -4.94 12.66 4.91
N THR A 190 -4.12 13.56 4.37
CA THR A 190 -3.36 13.32 3.15
C THR A 190 -1.92 13.80 3.26
N LYS A 191 -1.06 13.18 2.46
CA LYS A 191 0.34 13.57 2.30
C LYS A 191 0.79 13.22 0.89
N ASP A 192 1.64 14.06 0.31
CA ASP A 192 2.30 13.75 -0.95
C ASP A 192 3.58 12.94 -0.69
N ILE A 193 3.75 11.87 -1.46
CA ILE A 193 4.90 10.97 -1.37
C ILE A 193 5.53 10.84 -2.75
N PHE A 194 6.85 10.92 -2.78
CA PHE A 194 7.68 10.67 -3.95
C PHE A 194 8.27 9.26 -3.92
N GLY A 195 8.15 8.51 -5.02
CA GLY A 195 8.62 7.14 -5.10
C GLY A 195 7.90 6.18 -4.16
N SER A 196 8.31 4.92 -4.13
CA SER A 196 7.76 3.95 -3.18
C SER A 196 8.29 4.23 -1.77
N ALA A 197 7.40 4.23 -0.76
CA ALA A 197 7.80 4.52 0.61
C ALA A 197 6.81 3.97 1.65
N SER A 198 7.33 3.63 2.83
CA SER A 198 6.53 3.57 4.06
C SER A 198 6.31 4.97 4.61
N TYR A 199 5.15 5.21 5.20
CA TYR A 199 4.80 6.50 5.77
C TYR A 199 3.93 6.37 7.02
N GLU A 200 4.02 7.38 7.87
CA GLU A 200 3.21 7.53 9.06
C GLU A 200 2.52 8.90 9.05
N MET A 201 1.31 8.95 9.58
CA MET A 201 0.59 10.20 9.82
C MET A 201 -0.09 10.15 11.18
N VAL A 202 0.11 11.21 11.96
CA VAL A 202 -0.49 11.36 13.28
C VAL A 202 -1.78 12.16 13.14
N LEU A 203 -2.90 11.61 13.58
CA LEU A 203 -4.12 12.37 13.82
C LEU A 203 -4.00 12.98 15.21
N GLU A 204 -3.56 14.24 15.30
CA GLU A 204 -3.23 14.86 16.58
C GLU A 204 -4.46 15.15 17.47
N SER A 205 -5.65 15.28 16.88
CA SER A 205 -6.89 15.55 17.60
C SER A 205 -8.13 15.22 16.76
N GLY A 206 -9.33 15.45 17.32
CA GLY A 206 -10.61 15.30 16.61
C GLY A 206 -11.27 13.93 16.76
N LEU A 207 -10.58 12.95 17.36
CA LEU A 207 -11.19 11.69 17.74
C LEU A 207 -11.91 11.81 19.09
N LYS A 208 -12.99 11.05 19.25
CA LYS A 208 -13.70 10.94 20.53
C LYS A 208 -13.07 9.84 21.37
N PRO A 209 -12.96 9.99 22.71
CA PRO A 209 -12.49 8.92 23.59
C PRO A 209 -13.42 7.72 23.55
N ASN A 210 -12.89 6.54 23.86
CA ASN A 210 -13.67 5.31 23.95
C ASN A 210 -14.57 5.05 22.71
N THR A 211 -14.05 5.30 21.52
CA THR A 211 -14.82 5.24 20.27
C THR A 211 -14.11 4.34 19.26
N ILE A 212 -14.87 3.45 18.63
CA ILE A 212 -14.38 2.59 17.55
C ILE A 212 -14.38 3.39 16.25
N TYR A 213 -13.24 3.39 15.56
CA TYR A 213 -13.06 3.97 14.24
C TYR A 213 -12.63 2.89 13.26
N TYR A 214 -13.19 2.96 12.06
CA TYR A 214 -12.77 2.22 10.88
C TYR A 214 -11.89 3.12 10.04
N VAL A 215 -10.83 2.54 9.45
CA VAL A 215 -9.82 3.29 8.70
C VAL A 215 -9.36 2.51 7.48
N ARG A 216 -9.18 3.22 6.37
CA ARG A 216 -8.60 2.69 5.13
C ARG A 216 -7.53 3.64 4.63
N GLY A 217 -6.41 3.12 4.14
CA GLY A 217 -5.48 3.88 3.33
C GLY A 217 -6.07 4.12 1.94
N PHE A 218 -5.60 5.16 1.27
CA PHE A 218 -5.92 5.37 -0.14
C PHE A 218 -4.76 6.01 -0.91
N VAL A 219 -4.79 5.82 -2.23
CA VAL A 219 -3.91 6.49 -3.19
C VAL A 219 -4.75 7.01 -4.35
N ILE A 220 -4.40 8.20 -4.86
CA ILE A 220 -5.02 8.78 -6.05
C ILE A 220 -4.31 8.24 -7.31
N ASN A 221 -5.08 7.62 -8.19
CA ASN A 221 -4.62 7.09 -9.47
C ASN A 221 -4.41 8.21 -10.50
N ARG A 222 -3.66 7.92 -11.58
CA ARG A 222 -3.37 8.92 -12.63
C ARG A 222 -4.63 9.43 -13.35
N ASN A 223 -5.70 8.64 -13.35
CA ASN A 223 -7.02 8.99 -13.89
C ASN A 223 -7.88 9.79 -12.88
N GLY A 224 -7.35 10.12 -11.69
CA GLY A 224 -8.08 10.81 -10.63
C GLY A 224 -8.94 9.91 -9.74
N GLU A 225 -8.99 8.60 -10.01
CA GLU A 225 -9.75 7.65 -9.20
C GLU A 225 -9.02 7.26 -7.91
N TYR A 226 -9.77 6.80 -6.92
CA TYR A 226 -9.20 6.38 -5.63
C TYR A 226 -9.10 4.85 -5.56
N SER A 227 -7.91 4.34 -5.26
CA SER A 227 -7.72 2.97 -4.78
C SER A 227 -7.67 2.99 -3.26
N TYR A 228 -8.39 2.07 -2.62
CA TYR A 228 -8.41 1.95 -1.16
C TYR A 228 -7.76 0.63 -0.72
N THR A 229 -7.10 0.66 0.44
CA THR A 229 -6.60 -0.56 1.10
C THR A 229 -7.75 -1.38 1.67
N GLU A 230 -7.42 -2.52 2.27
CA GLU A 230 -8.32 -3.18 3.22
C GLU A 230 -8.65 -2.26 4.40
N GLU A 231 -9.75 -2.56 5.08
CA GLU A 231 -10.17 -1.86 6.28
C GLU A 231 -9.46 -2.41 7.52
N LYS A 232 -9.01 -1.49 8.38
CA LYS A 232 -8.63 -1.77 9.76
C LYS A 232 -9.57 -1.04 10.70
N GLN A 233 -9.54 -1.41 11.97
CA GLN A 233 -10.26 -0.72 13.03
C GLN A 233 -9.36 -0.51 14.25
N PHE A 234 -9.67 0.52 15.03
CA PHE A 234 -9.07 0.77 16.34
C PHE A 234 -10.12 1.39 17.27
N ARG A 235 -9.92 1.26 18.58
CA ARG A 235 -10.72 1.93 19.61
C ARG A 235 -9.83 2.94 20.33
N THR A 236 -10.19 4.21 20.31
CA THR A 236 -9.49 5.22 21.12
C THR A 236 -9.54 4.86 22.60
N THR A 237 -8.48 5.21 23.33
CA THR A 237 -8.39 4.92 24.77
C THR A 237 -9.28 5.87 25.58
N GLY A 238 -9.11 5.92 26.90
CA GLY A 238 -9.99 6.65 27.82
C GLY A 238 -11.22 5.86 28.30
N TYR A 239 -11.28 4.56 27.98
CA TYR A 239 -12.23 3.62 28.59
C TYR A 239 -11.64 2.97 29.85
N PHE A 240 -12.48 2.31 30.65
CA PHE A 240 -12.02 1.59 31.83
C PHE A 240 -11.48 0.20 31.49
N GLY A 241 -10.25 -0.07 31.93
CA GLY A 241 -9.58 -1.36 31.76
C GLY A 241 -9.99 -2.39 32.82
N PRO A 242 -9.31 -3.55 32.86
CA PRO A 242 -9.60 -4.64 33.79
C PRO A 242 -9.50 -4.25 35.26
N ALA A 243 -8.57 -3.37 35.64
CA ALA A 243 -8.44 -2.85 37.00
C ALA A 243 -9.38 -1.67 37.28
N ARG A 244 -10.33 -1.40 36.37
CA ARG A 244 -11.30 -0.29 36.42
C ARG A 244 -10.65 1.09 36.35
N GLY A 245 -9.38 1.17 35.99
CA GLY A 245 -8.67 2.42 35.73
C GLY A 245 -8.82 2.87 34.29
N TYR A 246 -8.44 4.11 34.00
CA TYR A 246 -8.41 4.57 32.61
C TYR A 246 -7.29 3.85 31.87
N VAL A 247 -7.63 3.20 30.76
CA VAL A 247 -6.63 2.86 29.75
C VAL A 247 -6.22 4.18 29.11
N VAL A 248 -4.97 4.57 29.29
CA VAL A 248 -4.44 5.86 28.82
C VAL A 248 -3.68 5.71 27.51
N TYR A 249 -3.12 4.54 27.25
CA TYR A 249 -2.36 4.26 26.05
C TYR A 249 -2.63 2.84 25.54
N ASP A 250 -2.78 2.71 24.23
CA ASP A 250 -2.78 1.44 23.51
C ASP A 250 -1.68 1.49 22.44
N LYS A 251 -0.67 0.62 22.58
CA LYS A 251 0.46 0.46 21.67
C LYS A 251 0.03 0.08 20.26
N GLY A 252 -1.17 -0.50 20.10
CA GLY A 252 -1.74 -1.02 18.86
C GLY A 252 -1.47 -2.50 18.64
N GLU A 253 -0.28 -2.97 19.04
CA GLU A 253 0.19 -4.34 18.87
C GLU A 253 0.86 -4.85 20.15
N THR A 254 0.61 -6.11 20.51
CA THR A 254 1.25 -6.74 21.67
C THR A 254 2.69 -7.10 21.32
N THR A 255 3.62 -6.38 21.93
CA THR A 255 5.08 -6.56 21.76
C THR A 255 5.74 -6.34 23.11
N ASP A 256 6.82 -7.07 23.39
CA ASP A 256 7.47 -7.08 24.71
C ASP A 256 6.54 -7.51 25.87
N GLY A 257 5.51 -8.30 25.56
CA GLY A 257 4.57 -8.86 26.53
C GLY A 257 3.47 -7.93 27.02
N TRP A 258 3.28 -6.75 26.41
CA TRP A 258 2.22 -5.81 26.78
C TRP A 258 1.70 -5.02 25.57
N ARG A 259 0.54 -4.38 25.74
CA ARG A 259 -0.08 -3.49 24.75
C ARG A 259 -0.68 -2.24 25.39
N TYR A 260 -1.29 -2.37 26.56
CA TYR A 260 -2.04 -1.30 27.21
C TYR A 260 -1.31 -0.72 28.40
N LEU A 261 -1.51 0.57 28.68
CA LEU A 261 -1.14 1.21 29.95
C LEU A 261 -2.43 1.68 30.65
N GLU A 262 -2.60 1.29 31.91
CA GLU A 262 -3.81 1.53 32.71
C GLU A 262 -3.46 2.20 34.04
N THR A 263 -4.27 3.18 34.45
CA THR A 263 -4.16 3.85 35.76
C THR A 263 -4.79 3.00 36.88
N THR A 264 -4.69 3.46 38.13
CA THR A 264 -5.60 3.03 39.21
C THR A 264 -7.03 3.51 38.95
N SER A 265 -8.03 2.87 39.56
CA SER A 265 -9.46 3.16 39.34
C SER A 265 -9.93 4.51 39.87
N ASP A 266 -9.27 5.01 40.90
CA ASP A 266 -9.59 6.25 41.59
C ASP A 266 -8.54 7.34 41.31
N LEU A 267 -7.58 7.07 40.42
CA LEU A 267 -6.42 7.93 40.16
C LEU A 267 -5.63 8.25 41.44
N SER A 268 -5.57 7.30 42.39
CA SER A 268 -4.83 7.43 43.64
C SER A 268 -3.39 7.90 43.44
N ILE A 269 -3.02 8.93 44.22
CA ILE A 269 -1.67 9.48 44.30
C ILE A 269 -1.19 9.30 45.73
N TYR A 270 -0.18 8.45 45.89
CA TYR A 270 0.53 8.28 47.15
C TYR A 270 1.63 9.34 47.26
N ASN A 271 2.30 9.41 48.41
CA ASN A 271 3.49 10.24 48.57
C ASN A 271 4.67 9.35 48.94
N GLY A 272 5.83 9.65 48.39
CA GLY A 272 7.05 8.93 48.75
C GLY A 272 8.30 9.64 48.26
N LYS A 273 9.42 9.27 48.87
CA LYS A 273 10.76 9.56 48.36
C LYS A 273 11.04 8.68 47.16
N TRP A 274 11.81 9.16 46.20
CA TRP A 274 12.17 8.34 45.04
C TRP A 274 13.05 7.14 45.45
N GLY A 275 13.99 7.39 46.36
CA GLY A 275 14.96 6.43 46.89
C GLY A 275 15.98 7.15 47.76
N ASN A 276 17.06 6.45 48.12
CA ASN A 276 18.12 7.03 48.95
C ASN A 276 19.02 7.96 48.14
N THR A 277 19.37 9.11 48.69
CA THR A 277 20.45 9.96 48.14
C THR A 277 21.81 9.25 48.21
N ASP A 278 22.73 9.64 47.33
CA ASP A 278 24.09 9.11 47.18
C ASP A 278 24.18 7.66 46.68
N LYS A 279 23.05 7.01 46.38
CA LYS A 279 23.01 5.70 45.75
C LYS A 279 22.44 5.81 44.33
N SER A 280 23.21 5.31 43.35
CA SER A 280 22.72 5.15 41.98
C SER A 280 22.04 3.79 41.82
N VAL A 281 20.89 3.81 41.16
CA VAL A 281 20.21 2.64 40.60
C VAL A 281 20.53 2.67 39.11
N THR A 282 21.60 1.97 38.73
CA THR A 282 22.10 1.97 37.36
C THR A 282 21.07 1.35 36.40
N GLU A 283 21.11 1.80 35.13
CA GLU A 283 20.32 1.24 34.01
C GLU A 283 18.80 1.48 34.04
N THR A 284 18.29 2.41 34.86
CA THR A 284 16.92 2.89 34.63
C THR A 284 16.86 3.66 33.31
N SER A 285 15.80 3.45 32.53
CA SER A 285 15.59 4.16 31.25
C SER A 285 14.33 5.04 31.30
N SER A 286 14.33 6.13 30.52
CA SER A 286 13.14 6.97 30.30
C SER A 286 12.14 6.36 29.34
N ASP A 287 12.56 5.40 28.51
CA ASP A 287 11.80 4.96 27.34
C ASP A 287 10.44 4.34 27.73
N LEU A 288 9.51 4.41 26.79
CA LEU A 288 8.21 3.76 26.88
C LEU A 288 8.36 2.24 27.10
N GLY A 289 7.61 1.68 28.05
CA GLY A 289 7.66 0.27 28.40
C GLY A 289 8.78 -0.11 29.39
N LYS A 290 9.55 0.86 29.91
CA LYS A 290 10.65 0.57 30.84
C LYS A 290 10.26 0.68 32.31
N GLY A 291 9.11 1.26 32.67
CA GLY A 291 8.77 1.53 34.06
C GLY A 291 8.69 0.30 34.96
N LEU A 292 8.16 -0.83 34.45
CA LEU A 292 8.13 -2.08 35.21
C LEU A 292 9.55 -2.55 35.57
N GLY A 293 10.42 -2.66 34.58
CA GLY A 293 11.81 -3.08 34.80
C GLY A 293 12.62 -2.07 35.62
N ASN A 294 12.33 -0.77 35.52
CA ASN A 294 12.93 0.23 36.40
C ASN A 294 12.46 0.04 37.85
N THR A 295 11.15 -0.20 38.05
CA THR A 295 10.54 -0.39 39.37
C THR A 295 11.17 -1.59 40.09
N GLU A 296 11.27 -2.73 39.41
CA GLU A 296 11.91 -3.93 39.95
C GLU A 296 13.37 -3.66 40.36
N ARG A 297 14.15 -2.97 39.50
CA ARG A 297 15.53 -2.59 39.83
C ARG A 297 15.63 -1.69 41.06
N ILE A 298 14.77 -0.68 41.18
CA ILE A 298 14.77 0.23 42.34
C ILE A 298 14.40 -0.56 43.61
N VAL A 299 13.38 -1.40 43.55
CA VAL A 299 12.94 -2.22 44.69
C VAL A 299 14.06 -3.15 45.18
N LEU A 300 14.77 -3.79 44.26
CA LEU A 300 15.93 -4.65 44.57
C LEU A 300 17.12 -3.86 45.11
N SER A 301 17.35 -2.65 44.59
CA SER A 301 18.44 -1.79 45.02
C SER A 301 18.23 -1.19 46.42
N ILE A 302 16.98 -1.13 46.90
CA ILE A 302 16.64 -0.52 48.19
C ILE A 302 15.83 -1.55 49.04
N PRO A 303 16.45 -2.66 49.48
CA PRO A 303 15.75 -3.84 50.00
C PRO A 303 14.91 -3.64 51.26
N GLN A 304 15.09 -2.54 52.00
CA GLN A 304 14.32 -2.20 53.21
C GLN A 304 13.86 -0.74 53.29
N GLY A 305 14.05 0.05 52.23
CA GLY A 305 13.67 1.47 52.24
C GLY A 305 12.25 1.68 51.69
N GLU A 306 11.50 2.57 52.32
CA GLU A 306 10.27 3.12 51.74
C GLU A 306 10.66 4.03 50.57
N CYS A 307 10.37 3.57 49.34
CA CYS A 307 10.62 4.33 48.12
C CYS A 307 9.42 4.27 47.18
N ALA A 308 9.29 5.27 46.31
CA ALA A 308 8.17 5.42 45.38
C ALA A 308 7.90 4.16 44.55
N ALA A 309 8.96 3.53 44.05
CA ALA A 309 8.85 2.28 43.29
C ALA A 309 8.28 1.14 44.13
N ARG A 310 8.69 1.02 45.39
CA ARG A 310 8.19 0.01 46.32
C ARG A 310 6.74 0.25 46.71
N THR A 311 6.33 1.50 46.85
CA THR A 311 4.91 1.85 47.05
C THR A 311 4.06 1.28 45.93
N CYS A 312 4.44 1.50 44.66
CA CYS A 312 3.70 0.89 43.53
C CYS A 312 3.78 -0.64 43.55
N TYR A 313 4.98 -1.20 43.70
CA TYR A 313 5.23 -2.64 43.62
C TYR A 313 4.45 -3.48 44.64
N ASN A 314 4.19 -2.93 45.83
CA ASN A 314 3.50 -3.65 46.91
C ASN A 314 1.97 -3.50 46.87
N ILE A 315 1.43 -2.63 46.03
CA ILE A 315 -0.02 -2.40 46.00
C ILE A 315 -0.72 -3.60 45.37
N ILE A 316 -1.81 -4.02 46.02
CA ILE A 316 -2.80 -4.91 45.42
C ILE A 316 -4.10 -4.11 45.32
N LEU A 317 -4.54 -3.83 44.09
CA LEU A 317 -5.72 -3.01 43.82
C LEU A 317 -6.61 -3.72 42.80
N ASN A 318 -7.91 -3.84 43.11
CA ASN A 318 -8.91 -4.47 42.26
C ASN A 318 -8.53 -5.88 41.76
N GLY A 319 -7.79 -6.65 42.57
CA GLY A 319 -7.34 -8.01 42.24
C GLY A 319 -6.03 -8.09 41.46
N PHE A 320 -5.35 -6.96 41.21
CA PHE A 320 -4.09 -6.89 40.48
C PHE A 320 -2.93 -6.48 41.39
N SER A 321 -1.77 -7.11 41.21
CA SER A 321 -0.52 -6.89 41.97
C SER A 321 0.67 -6.56 41.06
N ASP A 322 0.41 -6.20 39.80
CA ASP A 322 1.40 -5.92 38.75
C ASP A 322 1.64 -4.40 38.58
N TRP A 323 1.42 -3.64 39.66
CA TRP A 323 1.54 -2.18 39.65
C TRP A 323 3.00 -1.74 39.73
N PHE A 324 3.35 -0.72 38.95
CA PHE A 324 4.70 -0.20 38.87
C PHE A 324 4.73 1.33 38.83
N LEU A 325 5.90 1.90 39.11
CA LEU A 325 6.18 3.31 38.94
C LEU A 325 6.60 3.55 37.47
N PRO A 326 5.83 4.32 36.68
CA PRO A 326 6.09 4.49 35.25
C PRO A 326 7.43 5.17 34.95
N SER A 327 8.05 4.84 33.82
CA SER A 327 9.18 5.59 33.29
C SER A 327 8.76 7.03 32.92
N THR A 328 9.73 7.90 32.63
CA THR A 328 9.45 9.27 32.23
C THR A 328 8.50 9.37 31.04
N GLU A 329 8.70 8.58 29.98
CA GLU A 329 7.82 8.60 28.81
C GLU A 329 6.43 8.04 29.14
N GLU A 330 6.35 6.92 29.86
CA GLU A 330 5.06 6.32 30.26
C GLU A 330 4.20 7.30 31.08
N LEU A 331 4.80 7.98 32.05
CA LEU A 331 4.07 8.93 32.87
C LEU A 331 3.65 10.17 32.07
N LEU A 332 4.56 10.70 31.24
CA LEU A 332 4.26 11.88 30.42
C LEU A 332 3.09 11.62 29.48
N ILE A 333 3.11 10.50 28.74
CA ILE A 333 2.01 10.16 27.83
C ILE A 333 0.71 9.88 28.59
N ALA A 334 0.77 9.27 29.77
CA ALA A 334 -0.40 9.00 30.58
C ALA A 334 -1.06 10.31 31.04
N MET A 335 -0.27 11.27 31.52
CA MET A 335 -0.76 12.57 31.97
C MET A 335 -1.35 13.38 30.81
N GLN A 336 -0.71 13.36 29.64
CA GLN A 336 -1.25 13.99 28.43
C GLN A 336 -2.56 13.34 27.98
N SER A 337 -2.67 12.02 28.10
CA SER A 337 -3.88 11.26 27.75
C SER A 337 -5.04 11.61 28.66
N LEU A 338 -4.83 11.63 29.98
CA LEU A 338 -5.85 12.06 30.95
C LEU A 338 -6.28 13.51 30.68
N LYS A 339 -5.33 14.41 30.41
CA LYS A 339 -5.64 15.80 30.04
C LYS A 339 -6.51 15.90 28.80
N SER A 340 -6.29 15.07 27.79
CA SER A 340 -7.08 15.08 26.54
C SER A 340 -8.57 14.79 26.76
N ILE A 341 -8.92 14.18 27.91
CA ILE A 341 -10.30 13.93 28.36
C ILE A 341 -10.69 14.81 29.56
N ASN A 342 -10.03 15.94 29.73
CA ASN A 342 -10.27 16.94 30.78
C ASN A 342 -10.03 16.45 32.22
N ILE A 343 -9.14 15.48 32.41
CA ILE A 343 -8.68 15.03 33.73
C ILE A 343 -7.29 15.61 33.99
N TYR A 344 -7.18 16.44 35.02
CA TYR A 344 -5.94 17.14 35.37
C TYR A 344 -5.37 16.58 36.67
N ILE A 345 -4.23 15.91 36.56
CA ILE A 345 -3.42 15.52 37.71
C ILE A 345 -2.51 16.68 38.09
N LYS A 346 -2.69 17.22 39.30
CA LYS A 346 -1.92 18.35 39.82
C LYS A 346 -0.77 17.87 40.71
N GLY A 347 0.17 18.77 40.96
CA GLY A 347 1.37 18.47 41.74
C GLY A 347 2.46 17.82 40.91
N ARG A 348 3.48 17.35 41.61
CA ARG A 348 4.70 16.79 41.01
C ARG A 348 4.76 15.31 41.32
N LEU A 349 4.93 14.50 40.29
CA LEU A 349 4.90 13.05 40.37
C LEU A 349 6.27 12.45 40.04
N TRP A 350 6.72 11.50 40.83
CA TRP A 350 7.92 10.73 40.50
C TRP A 350 7.71 9.84 39.27
N THR A 351 8.77 9.71 38.49
CA THR A 351 8.93 8.63 37.50
C THR A 351 9.89 7.58 38.09
N SER A 352 10.00 6.41 37.48
CA SER A 352 11.03 5.41 37.86
C SER A 352 12.38 5.65 37.19
N THR A 353 12.59 6.79 36.53
CA THR A 353 13.82 7.08 35.82
C THR A 353 14.77 7.91 36.69
N GLU A 354 15.95 7.35 36.97
CA GLU A 354 17.03 8.06 37.65
C GLU A 354 17.68 9.08 36.71
N ARG A 355 18.07 10.24 37.25
CA ARG A 355 18.93 11.20 36.53
C ARG A 355 20.39 10.99 36.89
N ASP A 356 20.66 10.90 38.19
CA ASP A 356 21.99 10.71 38.76
C ASP A 356 21.86 10.15 40.19
N ARG A 357 22.98 9.99 40.90
CA ARG A 357 22.98 9.44 42.27
C ARG A 357 22.22 10.29 43.30
N PHE A 358 21.95 11.56 43.02
CA PHE A 358 21.24 12.50 43.89
C PHE A 358 19.81 12.78 43.43
N ASN A 359 19.54 12.71 42.13
CA ASN A 359 18.31 13.20 41.51
C ASN A 359 17.58 12.14 40.68
N ALA A 360 16.27 12.31 40.57
CA ALA A 360 15.42 11.51 39.69
C ALA A 360 14.49 12.41 38.86
N TYR A 361 13.94 11.85 37.77
CA TYR A 361 12.97 12.54 36.93
C TYR A 361 11.56 12.48 37.53
N SER A 362 10.80 13.52 37.24
CA SER A 362 9.44 13.75 37.71
C SER A 362 8.64 14.47 36.64
N ILE A 363 7.33 14.37 36.67
CA ILE A 363 6.41 15.13 35.80
C ILE A 363 5.65 16.13 36.65
N ILE A 364 5.52 17.37 36.17
CA ILE A 364 4.74 18.43 36.82
C ILE A 364 3.79 19.08 35.83
N TYR A 365 2.58 19.41 36.28
CA TYR A 365 1.65 20.24 35.51
C TYR A 365 1.99 21.72 35.71
N ASN A 366 2.36 22.41 34.62
CA ASN A 366 2.58 23.84 34.63
C ASN A 366 1.25 24.56 34.39
N GLU A 367 0.71 25.22 35.43
CA GLU A 367 -0.58 25.91 35.38
C GLU A 367 -0.59 27.10 34.40
N THR A 368 0.56 27.71 34.13
CA THR A 368 0.70 28.85 33.22
C THR A 368 0.67 28.40 31.76
N SER A 369 1.53 27.44 31.40
CA SER A 369 1.61 26.90 30.03
C SER A 369 0.52 25.85 29.76
N LYS A 370 -0.17 25.38 30.81
CA LYS A 370 -1.16 24.31 30.80
C LYS A 370 -0.62 23.01 30.20
N VAL A 371 0.68 22.73 30.32
CA VAL A 371 1.30 21.48 29.82
C VAL A 371 1.99 20.70 30.93
N TYR A 372 2.14 19.40 30.71
CA TYR A 372 2.97 18.56 31.56
C TYR A 372 4.42 18.64 31.09
N GLU A 373 5.31 18.90 32.03
CA GLU A 373 6.73 19.13 31.78
C GLU A 373 7.57 18.13 32.57
N VAL A 374 8.67 17.67 31.96
CA VAL A 374 9.68 16.85 32.64
C VAL A 374 10.50 17.77 33.55
N SER A 375 10.65 17.37 34.80
CA SER A 375 11.42 18.07 35.82
C SER A 375 12.30 17.09 36.61
N THR A 376 13.25 17.60 37.39
CA THR A 376 14.21 16.77 38.16
C THR A 376 14.25 17.17 39.61
N GLY A 377 14.21 16.21 40.53
CA GLY A 377 14.14 16.48 41.96
C GLY A 377 15.13 15.64 42.74
N HIS A 378 15.56 16.14 43.89
CA HIS A 378 16.40 15.39 44.81
C HIS A 378 15.62 14.19 45.35
N LYS A 379 16.26 13.01 45.39
CA LYS A 379 15.59 11.72 45.66
C LYS A 379 14.86 11.65 47.01
N GLU A 380 15.34 12.40 48.00
CA GLU A 380 14.75 12.49 49.34
C GLU A 380 13.52 13.39 49.43
N LEU A 381 13.14 14.08 48.36
CA LEU A 381 11.90 14.88 48.34
C LEU A 381 10.68 13.95 48.39
N ASN A 382 9.71 14.32 49.22
CA ASN A 382 8.43 13.65 49.26
C ASN A 382 7.53 14.19 48.15
N LEU A 383 7.38 13.45 47.05
CA LEU A 383 6.55 13.83 45.91
C LEU A 383 5.47 12.79 45.65
N GLY A 384 4.54 13.11 44.75
CA GLY A 384 3.45 12.22 44.39
C GLY A 384 3.94 10.96 43.68
N VAL A 385 3.26 9.84 43.93
CA VAL A 385 3.57 8.52 43.40
C VAL A 385 2.27 7.94 42.86
N MET A 386 2.21 7.76 41.54
CA MET A 386 1.02 7.26 40.86
C MET A 386 1.33 5.89 40.25
N PRO A 387 0.66 4.81 40.71
CA PRO A 387 0.87 3.48 40.16
C PRO A 387 0.19 3.32 38.79
N PHE A 388 0.85 2.56 37.91
CA PHE A 388 0.32 2.14 36.63
C PHE A 388 0.49 0.63 36.47
N ARG A 389 -0.32 0.02 35.61
CA ARG A 389 -0.14 -1.36 35.18
C ARG A 389 -0.16 -1.46 33.66
N ARG A 390 0.37 -2.57 33.14
CA ARG A 390 0.38 -2.86 31.71
C ARG A 390 -0.04 -4.30 31.45
N TYR A 391 -0.72 -4.54 30.33
CA TYR A 391 -1.20 -5.87 29.93
C TYR A 391 -1.35 -6.00 28.42
#